data_AF-A0A4S4LKI2-F1
#
_entry.id   AF-A0A4S4LKI2-F1
#
_cell.length_a   1.000
_cell.length_b   1.000
_cell.length_c   1.000
_cell.angle_alpha   90.00
_cell.angle_beta   90.00
_cell.angle_gamma   90.00
#
_symmetry.space_group_name_H-M   'P 1'
#
loop_
_entity.id
_entity.type
_entity.pdbx_description
1 polymer ?
#
loop_
_entity_poly.entity_id
_entity_poly.type
_entity_poly.pdbx_seq_one_letter_code
_entity_poly.pdbx_strand_id
1 'polypeptide(L)'
;MLCSNEQTAALIALYSVGRPFCQTYAESPDSQSSATQLLQQNGLDSVARQQLESRWSIAWTTKWGTGEKKGCRVLVQCTCGYNTEARQKVHEKRTKSNTHDARLWSRSAPYDFTGCLAHADITYHESTGMIRRIVGYLEHNEGCHSAVMTRMPPIPLHQHVVEVALNQLTNGASIRAVQSRNLDMISRSAYKDQSNGPASLVANARYELLPGDFSRIYRLHHKANGIDVSRPAEHNVHNWLDP
;
A
#
# COMPACT_ATOMS: atom_id res chain seq x y z
N MET A 1 6.84 -11.78 0.83
CA MET A 1 7.40 -11.04 -0.33
C MET A 1 6.99 -11.74 -1.62
N LEU A 2 7.08 -11.05 -2.75
CA LEU A 2 6.79 -11.61 -4.07
C LEU A 2 8.11 -11.73 -4.82
N CYS A 3 8.75 -12.89 -4.69
CA CYS A 3 10.10 -13.19 -5.13
C CYS A 3 10.11 -14.37 -6.11
N SER A 4 11.07 -14.38 -7.02
CA SER A 4 11.43 -15.57 -7.80
C SER A 4 12.06 -16.66 -6.91
N ASN A 5 12.26 -17.85 -7.47
CA ASN A 5 12.93 -18.95 -6.77
C ASN A 5 14.38 -18.59 -6.46
N GLU A 6 15.07 -17.93 -7.40
CA GLU A 6 16.45 -17.47 -7.27
C GLU A 6 16.58 -16.44 -6.14
N GLN A 7 15.67 -15.46 -6.09
CA GLN A 7 15.63 -14.48 -5.00
C GLN A 7 15.34 -15.13 -3.65
N THR A 8 14.48 -16.14 -3.63
CA THR A 8 14.16 -16.88 -2.39
C THR A 8 15.39 -17.63 -1.88
N ALA A 9 16.12 -18.33 -2.75
CA ALA A 9 17.37 -18.99 -2.39
C ALA A 9 18.43 -18.00 -1.90
N ALA A 10 18.57 -16.85 -2.58
CA ALA A 10 19.50 -15.81 -2.19
C ALA A 10 19.16 -15.19 -0.82
N LEU A 11 17.86 -14.98 -0.53
CA LEU A 11 17.40 -14.52 0.77
C LEU A 11 17.67 -15.56 1.87
N ILE A 12 17.40 -16.84 1.62
CA ILE A 12 17.72 -17.90 2.59
C ILE A 12 19.22 -17.90 2.92
N ALA A 13 20.07 -17.82 1.89
CA ALA A 13 21.52 -17.72 2.08
C ALA A 13 21.88 -16.48 2.90
N LEU A 14 21.34 -15.30 2.57
CA LEU A 14 21.59 -14.05 3.27
C LEU A 14 21.24 -14.11 4.76
N TYR A 15 20.07 -14.68 5.09
CA TYR A 15 19.62 -14.83 6.47
C TYR A 15 20.41 -15.89 7.23
N SER A 16 20.90 -16.95 6.57
CA SER A 16 21.71 -18.00 7.20
C SER A 16 23.08 -17.51 7.66
N VAL A 17 23.66 -16.51 6.99
CA VAL A 17 24.97 -15.90 7.33
C VAL A 17 24.82 -14.79 8.39
N GLY A 18 23.60 -14.51 8.87
CA GLY A 18 23.36 -13.52 9.93
C GLY A 18 23.53 -12.07 9.50
N ARG A 19 23.31 -11.76 8.21
CA ARG A 19 23.38 -10.39 7.66
C ARG A 19 22.11 -9.51 7.73
N PRO A 20 20.91 -9.96 8.16
CA PRO A 20 19.77 -9.05 8.16
C PRO A 20 19.92 -8.01 9.27
N PHE A 21 19.56 -6.77 8.95
CA PHE A 21 19.37 -5.73 9.93
C PHE A 21 18.22 -6.14 10.87
N CYS A 22 18.42 -6.03 12.18
CA CYS A 22 17.38 -6.31 13.16
C CYS A 22 17.59 -5.41 14.38
N GLN A 23 16.66 -4.48 14.60
CA GLN A 23 16.69 -3.59 15.76
C GLN A 23 15.31 -3.42 16.36
N THR A 24 15.26 -3.42 17.69
CA THR A 24 14.10 -3.06 18.50
C THR A 24 14.29 -1.70 19.13
N TYR A 25 13.20 -0.95 19.27
CA TYR A 25 13.22 0.42 19.76
C TYR A 25 12.31 0.56 20.99
N ALA A 26 12.78 1.34 21.96
CA ALA A 26 12.02 1.70 23.16
C ALA A 26 11.13 2.91 22.87
N GLU A 27 10.14 3.18 23.71
CA GLU A 27 9.25 4.34 23.59
C GLU A 27 9.92 5.67 23.99
N SER A 28 11.20 5.65 24.37
CA SER A 28 11.94 6.86 24.73
C SER A 28 12.18 7.78 23.52
N PRO A 29 12.21 9.12 23.72
CA PRO A 29 12.42 10.09 22.63
C PRO A 29 13.67 9.81 21.78
N ASP A 30 14.79 9.47 22.40
CA ASP A 30 16.05 9.21 21.69
C ASP A 30 15.98 7.94 20.82
N SER A 31 15.32 6.90 21.34
CA SER A 31 15.16 5.64 20.62
C SER A 31 14.23 5.81 19.41
N GLN A 32 13.13 6.55 19.59
CA GLN A 32 12.21 6.88 18.50
C GLN A 32 12.82 7.82 17.47
N SER A 33 13.64 8.78 17.90
CA SER A 33 14.38 9.66 16.98
C SER A 33 15.36 8.85 16.12
N SER A 34 16.10 7.92 16.74
CA SER A 34 17.00 7.01 16.03
C SER A 34 16.25 6.11 15.03
N ALA A 35 15.10 5.56 15.43
CA ALA A 35 14.26 4.76 14.55
C ALA A 35 13.75 5.56 13.34
N THR A 36 13.29 6.78 13.59
CA THR A 36 12.79 7.69 12.55
C THR A 36 13.89 8.08 11.58
N GLN A 37 15.07 8.42 12.10
CA GLN A 37 16.24 8.75 11.29
C GLN A 37 16.64 7.57 10.38
N LEU A 38 16.65 6.34 10.92
CA LEU A 38 16.94 5.15 10.11
C LEU A 38 15.92 4.97 8.98
N LEU A 39 14.62 5.13 9.28
CA LEU A 39 13.59 5.03 8.25
C LEU A 39 13.77 6.11 7.17
N GLN A 40 14.06 7.36 7.56
CA GLN A 40 14.29 8.46 6.62
C GLN A 40 15.51 8.21 5.73
N GLN A 41 16.64 7.79 6.30
CA GLN A 41 17.87 7.49 5.56
C GLN A 41 17.67 6.41 4.49
N ASN A 42 16.73 5.49 4.72
CA ASN A 42 16.41 4.40 3.80
C ASN A 42 15.15 4.68 2.94
N GLY A 43 14.55 5.88 3.04
CA GLY A 43 13.31 6.23 2.33
C GLY A 43 12.09 5.39 2.72
N LEU A 44 12.11 4.82 3.93
CA LEU A 44 11.07 3.94 4.48
C LEU A 44 10.05 4.68 5.37
N ASP A 45 10.27 5.97 5.64
CA ASP A 45 9.33 6.77 6.40
C ASP A 45 7.99 6.93 5.65
N SER A 46 6.95 7.37 6.36
CA SER A 46 5.60 7.45 5.81
C SER A 46 5.46 8.46 4.66
N VAL A 47 6.30 9.50 4.62
CA VAL A 47 6.27 10.55 3.60
C VAL A 47 6.99 10.08 2.35
N ALA A 48 8.21 9.55 2.49
CA ALA A 48 8.99 9.01 1.38
C ALA A 48 8.26 7.86 0.67
N ARG A 49 7.52 7.02 1.41
CA ARG A 49 6.71 5.93 0.84
C ARG A 49 5.47 6.39 0.08
N GLN A 50 5.03 7.63 0.27
CA GLN A 50 3.89 8.21 -0.47
C GLN A 50 4.33 8.90 -1.77
N GLN A 51 5.63 9.12 -1.95
CA GLN A 51 6.17 9.68 -3.20
C GLN A 51 5.99 8.71 -4.36
N LEU A 52 5.68 9.22 -5.56
CA LEU A 52 5.48 8.39 -6.75
C LEU A 52 6.79 7.70 -7.17
N GLU A 53 7.92 8.34 -6.94
CA GLU A 53 9.25 7.80 -7.16
C GLU A 53 9.69 6.77 -6.11
N SER A 54 8.89 6.53 -5.07
CA SER A 54 9.28 5.60 -4.02
C SER A 54 9.57 4.21 -4.58
N ARG A 55 10.75 3.70 -4.23
CA ARG A 55 11.16 2.33 -4.58
C ARG A 55 10.56 1.31 -3.63
N TRP A 56 9.84 1.72 -2.59
CA TRP A 56 9.27 0.83 -1.61
C TRP A 56 7.79 0.60 -1.88
N SER A 57 7.39 -0.67 -1.92
CA SER A 57 5.99 -1.07 -2.03
C SER A 57 5.59 -1.93 -0.83
N ILE A 58 4.36 -1.75 -0.35
CA ILE A 58 3.81 -2.59 0.70
C ILE A 58 3.48 -3.96 0.10
N ALA A 59 4.22 -4.99 0.50
CA ALA A 59 3.98 -6.37 0.10
C ALA A 59 2.89 -7.01 0.97
N TRP A 60 2.83 -6.63 2.24
CA TRP A 60 1.84 -7.15 3.19
C TRP A 60 1.68 -6.23 4.39
N THR A 61 0.51 -6.28 5.03
CA THR A 61 0.23 -5.57 6.28
C THR A 61 -0.67 -6.42 7.15
N THR A 62 -0.42 -6.42 8.46
CA THR A 62 -1.35 -6.94 9.46
C THR A 62 -1.51 -5.94 10.60
N LYS A 63 -2.69 -5.96 11.21
CA LYS A 63 -3.05 -5.14 12.35
C LYS A 63 -3.63 -6.04 13.42
N TRP A 64 -3.35 -5.75 14.68
CA TRP A 64 -3.85 -6.52 15.81
C TRP A 64 -4.05 -5.62 17.04
N GLY A 65 -4.77 -6.15 18.03
CA GLY A 65 -5.06 -5.45 19.28
C GLY A 65 -6.24 -4.50 19.20
N THR A 66 -6.65 -4.00 20.36
CA THR A 66 -7.74 -3.05 20.55
C THR A 66 -7.29 -1.89 21.44
N GLY A 67 -7.94 -0.73 21.31
CA GLY A 67 -7.60 0.48 22.06
C GLY A 67 -6.13 0.90 21.88
N GLU A 68 -5.45 1.15 22.99
CA GLU A 68 -4.05 1.61 23.05
C GLU A 68 -3.02 0.53 22.66
N LYS A 69 -3.42 -0.74 22.67
CA LYS A 69 -2.56 -1.88 22.30
C LYS A 69 -2.61 -2.22 20.81
N LYS A 70 -3.16 -1.32 19.98
CA LYS A 70 -3.22 -1.51 18.53
C LYS A 70 -1.81 -1.46 17.92
N GLY A 71 -1.41 -2.60 17.38
CA GLY A 71 -0.15 -2.78 16.66
C GLY A 71 -0.40 -2.92 15.16
N CYS A 72 0.52 -2.39 14.37
CA CYS A 72 0.57 -2.59 12.93
C CYS A 72 1.95 -3.14 12.55
N ARG A 73 1.98 -4.12 11.66
CA ARG A 73 3.20 -4.63 11.04
C ARG A 73 3.05 -4.55 9.54
N VAL A 74 4.05 -3.95 8.91
CA VAL A 74 4.09 -3.73 7.47
C VAL A 74 5.37 -4.36 6.95
N LEU A 75 5.23 -5.23 5.95
CA LEU A 75 6.34 -5.70 5.15
C LEU A 75 6.39 -4.88 3.87
N VAL A 76 7.46 -4.13 3.69
CA VAL A 76 7.76 -3.43 2.45
C VAL A 76 8.88 -4.14 1.69
N GLN A 77 8.77 -4.09 0.36
CA GLN A 77 9.70 -4.71 -0.57
C GLN A 77 10.04 -3.68 -1.65
N CYS A 78 11.29 -3.69 -2.10
CA CYS A 78 11.70 -2.88 -3.25
C CYS A 78 10.89 -3.24 -4.50
N THR A 79 10.34 -2.23 -5.18
CA THR A 79 9.59 -2.37 -6.43
C THR A 79 10.43 -2.98 -7.54
N CYS A 80 11.73 -2.69 -7.61
CA CYS A 80 12.67 -3.31 -8.56
C CYS A 80 12.87 -4.81 -8.29
N GLY A 81 12.67 -5.24 -7.04
CA GLY A 81 12.78 -6.63 -6.60
C GLY A 81 11.48 -7.43 -6.68
N TYR A 82 10.35 -6.78 -6.87
CA TYR A 82 9.05 -7.42 -6.99
C TYR A 82 8.99 -8.27 -8.28
N ASN A 83 8.66 -9.56 -8.18
CA ASN A 83 8.54 -10.46 -9.34
C ASN A 83 7.07 -10.62 -9.78
N THR A 84 6.78 -10.29 -11.05
CA THR A 84 5.42 -10.31 -11.61
C THR A 84 4.83 -11.72 -11.68
N GLU A 85 5.62 -12.70 -12.13
CA GLU A 85 5.19 -14.10 -12.25
C GLU A 85 4.87 -14.71 -10.89
N ALA A 86 5.69 -14.42 -9.88
CA ALA A 86 5.45 -14.84 -8.50
C ALA A 86 4.10 -14.30 -7.98
N ARG A 87 3.75 -13.05 -8.32
CA ARG A 87 2.43 -12.50 -7.98
C ARG A 87 1.31 -13.20 -8.72
N GLN A 88 1.49 -13.46 -10.02
CA GLN A 88 0.48 -14.14 -10.83
C GLN A 88 0.17 -15.52 -10.24
N LYS A 89 1.21 -16.32 -9.90
CA LYS A 89 1.05 -17.63 -9.24
C LYS A 89 0.28 -17.53 -7.91
N VAL A 90 0.57 -16.51 -7.09
CA VAL A 90 -0.18 -16.28 -5.83
C VAL A 90 -1.65 -15.92 -6.11
N HIS A 91 -1.92 -15.15 -7.16
CA HIS A 91 -3.27 -14.77 -7.55
C HIS A 91 -4.09 -15.97 -8.05
N GLU A 92 -3.51 -16.80 -8.93
CA GLU A 92 -4.12 -18.03 -9.46
C GLU A 92 -4.50 -18.99 -8.32
N LYS A 93 -3.60 -19.20 -7.35
CA LYS A 93 -3.87 -20.03 -6.17
C LYS A 93 -5.06 -19.54 -5.34
N ARG A 94 -5.26 -18.21 -5.25
CA ARG A 94 -6.34 -17.62 -4.43
C ARG A 94 -7.68 -17.63 -5.12
N THR A 95 -7.70 -17.49 -6.45
CA THR A 95 -8.94 -17.30 -7.20
C THR A 95 -9.63 -18.61 -7.58
N LYS A 96 -8.94 -19.77 -7.52
CA LYS A 96 -9.46 -21.10 -7.91
C LYS A 96 -10.19 -21.12 -9.27
N SER A 97 -10.09 -20.07 -10.09
CA SER A 97 -10.85 -19.97 -11.32
C SER A 97 -10.00 -20.55 -12.45
N ASN A 98 -10.51 -21.62 -13.06
CA ASN A 98 -10.00 -22.22 -14.29
C ASN A 98 -10.26 -21.32 -15.53
N THR A 99 -10.54 -20.04 -15.33
CA THR A 99 -10.70 -19.10 -16.45
C THR A 99 -9.33 -18.80 -17.02
N HIS A 100 -9.04 -19.52 -18.10
CA HIS A 100 -7.95 -19.38 -19.06
C HIS A 100 -7.89 -17.99 -19.73
N ASP A 101 -8.08 -16.91 -18.98
CA ASP A 101 -7.71 -15.58 -19.47
C ASP A 101 -6.19 -15.46 -19.31
N ALA A 102 -5.48 -16.24 -20.13
CA ALA A 102 -4.03 -16.37 -20.19
C ALA A 102 -3.37 -15.11 -20.76
N ARG A 103 -3.88 -13.94 -20.40
CA ARG A 103 -3.17 -12.68 -20.62
C ARG A 103 -1.97 -12.72 -19.68
N LEU A 104 -0.79 -12.90 -20.26
CA LEU A 104 0.48 -12.75 -19.57
C LEU A 104 0.44 -11.44 -18.78
N TRP A 105 0.56 -11.53 -17.45
CA TRP A 105 0.56 -10.35 -16.61
C TRP A 105 1.77 -9.49 -16.96
N SER A 106 1.53 -8.34 -17.57
CA SER A 106 2.59 -7.37 -17.77
C SER A 106 2.95 -6.72 -16.43
N ARG A 107 4.25 -6.44 -16.25
CA ARG A 107 4.74 -5.74 -15.05
C ARG A 107 4.13 -4.35 -14.98
N SER A 108 3.39 -4.07 -13.90
CA SER A 108 2.83 -2.73 -13.63
C SER A 108 3.69 -1.89 -12.68
N ALA A 109 4.85 -2.38 -12.26
CA ALA A 109 5.75 -1.65 -11.36
C ALA A 109 6.44 -0.47 -12.08
N PRO A 110 6.77 0.63 -11.37
CA PRO A 110 7.37 1.82 -11.99
C PRO A 110 8.78 1.62 -12.56
N TYR A 111 9.50 0.62 -12.05
CA TYR A 111 10.88 0.33 -12.40
C TYR A 111 10.99 -1.08 -12.97
N ASP A 112 11.98 -1.33 -13.82
CA ASP A 112 12.25 -2.66 -14.34
C ASP A 112 12.71 -3.63 -13.24
N PHE A 113 12.61 -4.93 -13.53
CA PHE A 113 13.01 -5.95 -12.58
C PHE A 113 14.52 -6.08 -12.54
N THR A 114 15.11 -5.93 -11.36
CA THR A 114 16.57 -6.00 -11.15
C THR A 114 16.97 -7.13 -10.21
N GLY A 115 16.01 -7.92 -9.74
CA GLY A 115 16.26 -8.96 -8.73
C GLY A 115 16.60 -8.43 -7.34
N CYS A 116 16.42 -7.12 -7.07
CA CYS A 116 16.74 -6.50 -5.78
C CYS A 116 16.13 -7.26 -4.59
N LEU A 117 16.93 -7.47 -3.54
CA LEU A 117 16.52 -8.20 -2.34
C LEU A 117 16.09 -7.27 -1.20
N ALA A 118 16.18 -5.95 -1.40
CA ALA A 118 15.88 -4.97 -0.36
C ALA A 118 14.41 -5.09 0.12
N HIS A 119 14.23 -5.23 1.43
CA HIS A 119 12.96 -5.37 2.13
C HIS A 119 13.08 -4.98 3.59
N ALA A 120 11.98 -4.51 4.18
CA ALA A 120 11.90 -4.17 5.59
C ALA A 120 10.55 -4.60 6.18
N ASP A 121 10.62 -5.21 7.36
CA ASP A 121 9.51 -5.57 8.23
C ASP A 121 9.49 -4.58 9.40
N ILE A 122 8.52 -3.67 9.36
CA ILE A 122 8.40 -2.56 10.30
C ILE A 122 7.19 -2.83 11.18
N THR A 123 7.40 -2.81 12.49
CA THR A 123 6.32 -2.90 13.50
C THR A 123 6.22 -1.58 14.24
N TYR A 124 5.01 -1.04 14.34
CA TYR A 124 4.74 0.21 15.03
C TYR A 124 3.38 0.19 15.74
N HIS A 125 3.21 1.09 16.70
CA HIS A 125 1.92 1.37 17.33
C HIS A 125 1.02 2.13 16.37
N GLU A 126 -0.20 1.64 16.15
CA GLU A 126 -1.11 2.26 15.18
C GLU A 126 -1.56 3.67 15.61
N SER A 127 -1.78 3.89 16.92
CA SER A 127 -2.26 5.16 17.46
C SER A 127 -1.16 6.22 17.54
N THR A 128 0.01 5.86 18.07
CA THR A 128 1.10 6.81 18.32
C THR A 128 2.11 6.90 17.17
N GLY A 129 2.09 5.93 16.25
CA GLY A 129 3.10 5.80 15.19
C GLY A 129 4.47 5.33 15.70
N MET A 130 4.65 5.10 17.00
CA MET A 130 5.93 4.73 17.59
C MET A 130 6.43 3.40 17.04
N ILE A 131 7.67 3.41 16.57
CA ILE A 131 8.34 2.27 15.96
C ILE A 131 8.82 1.35 17.07
N ARG A 132 8.47 0.07 16.98
CA ARG A 132 8.90 -0.97 17.93
C ARG A 132 10.02 -1.82 17.39
N ARG A 133 9.99 -2.11 16.08
CA ARG A 133 10.93 -3.05 15.47
C ARG A 133 11.10 -2.77 13.99
N ILE A 134 12.34 -2.86 13.51
CA ILE A 134 12.70 -2.86 12.10
C ILE A 134 13.58 -4.08 11.85
N VAL A 135 13.18 -4.96 10.93
CA VAL A 135 13.96 -6.15 10.51
C VAL A 135 13.99 -6.25 9.00
N GLY A 136 15.12 -6.52 8.38
CA GLY A 136 15.16 -6.72 6.93
C GLY A 136 16.55 -6.66 6.34
N TYR A 137 16.59 -6.48 5.03
CA TYR A 137 17.81 -6.20 4.29
C TYR A 137 17.60 -4.89 3.54
N LEU A 138 18.34 -3.84 3.91
CA LEU A 138 18.07 -2.48 3.45
C LEU A 138 18.92 -2.07 2.24
N GLU A 139 19.94 -2.85 1.91
CA GLU A 139 20.84 -2.57 0.79
C GLU A 139 20.18 -2.91 -0.55
N HIS A 140 20.27 -1.97 -1.48
CA HIS A 140 19.85 -2.15 -2.85
C HIS A 140 21.04 -2.62 -3.70
N ASN A 141 20.75 -3.36 -4.78
CA ASN A 141 21.78 -3.75 -5.73
C ASN A 141 22.07 -2.62 -6.74
N GLU A 142 23.21 -2.69 -7.42
CA GLU A 142 23.63 -1.70 -8.43
C GLU A 142 22.59 -1.50 -9.53
N GLY A 143 21.95 -2.59 -9.98
CA GLY A 143 20.86 -2.51 -10.95
C GLY A 143 19.68 -1.69 -10.45
N CYS A 144 19.34 -1.77 -9.16
CA CYS A 144 18.30 -0.96 -8.55
C CYS A 144 18.72 0.51 -8.41
N HIS A 145 19.99 0.79 -8.07
CA HIS A 145 20.49 2.17 -7.97
C HIS A 145 20.48 2.89 -9.32
N SER A 146 20.83 2.18 -10.39
CA SER A 146 20.85 2.70 -11.76
C SER A 146 19.49 2.65 -12.49
N ALA A 147 18.49 1.95 -11.93
CA ALA A 147 17.19 1.80 -12.57
C ALA A 147 16.45 3.14 -12.66
N VAL A 148 16.05 3.50 -13.89
CA VAL A 148 15.22 4.67 -14.17
C VAL A 148 13.74 4.26 -14.14
N MET A 149 12.86 5.18 -13.75
CA MET A 149 11.43 4.95 -13.80
C MET A 149 10.97 4.79 -15.25
N THR A 150 10.49 3.60 -15.60
CA THR A 150 9.99 3.29 -16.94
C THR A 150 8.50 3.58 -17.07
N ARG A 151 7.77 3.62 -15.96
CA ARG A 151 6.31 3.82 -15.92
C ARG A 151 5.93 4.67 -14.72
N MET A 152 5.06 5.65 -14.94
CA MET A 152 4.45 6.39 -13.82
C MET A 152 3.50 5.46 -13.05
N PRO A 153 3.62 5.36 -11.71
CA PRO A 153 2.64 4.63 -10.92
C PRO A 153 1.27 5.31 -11.02
N PRO A 154 0.19 4.55 -10.80
CA PRO A 154 -1.15 5.12 -10.71
C PRO A 154 -1.21 6.18 -9.61
N ILE A 155 -1.52 7.42 -9.99
CA ILE A 155 -1.66 8.53 -9.03
C ILE A 155 -2.87 8.22 -8.13
N PRO A 156 -2.68 8.12 -6.79
CA PRO A 156 -3.75 7.79 -5.88
C PRO A 156 -4.79 8.90 -5.82
N LEU A 157 -6.03 8.51 -5.52
CA LEU A 157 -7.10 9.47 -5.26
C LEU A 157 -6.84 10.19 -3.93
N HIS A 158 -7.06 11.51 -3.90
CA HIS A 158 -6.91 12.32 -2.71
C HIS A 158 -7.85 11.85 -1.58
N GLN A 159 -7.36 11.82 -0.34
CA GLN A 159 -8.10 11.27 0.80
C GLN A 159 -9.46 11.96 0.99
N HIS A 160 -9.51 13.30 0.88
CA HIS A 160 -10.77 14.03 1.03
C HIS A 160 -11.80 13.68 -0.06
N VAL A 161 -11.36 13.27 -1.25
CA VAL A 161 -12.29 12.81 -2.31
C VAL A 161 -12.90 11.46 -1.91
N VAL A 162 -12.10 10.56 -1.35
CA VAL A 162 -12.59 9.28 -0.81
C VAL A 162 -13.61 9.53 0.29
N GLU A 163 -13.31 10.40 1.25
CA GLU A 163 -14.21 10.76 2.37
C GLU A 163 -15.55 11.30 1.86
N VAL A 164 -15.52 12.27 0.95
CA VAL A 164 -16.73 12.85 0.35
C VAL A 164 -17.52 11.82 -0.45
N ALA A 165 -16.86 10.94 -1.19
CA ALA A 165 -17.53 9.89 -1.96
C ALA A 165 -18.20 8.86 -1.02
N LEU A 166 -17.50 8.43 0.04
CA LEU A 166 -18.06 7.51 1.03
C LEU A 166 -19.27 8.10 1.75
N ASN A 167 -19.20 9.36 2.20
CA ASN A 167 -20.32 10.04 2.85
C ASN A 167 -21.56 10.12 1.93
N GLN A 168 -21.36 10.40 0.64
CA GLN A 168 -22.46 10.40 -0.33
C GLN A 168 -23.09 9.01 -0.50
N LEU A 169 -22.28 7.95 -0.58
CA LEU A 169 -22.78 6.58 -0.67
C LEU A 169 -23.57 6.17 0.59
N THR A 170 -23.08 6.53 1.77
CA THR A 170 -23.79 6.31 3.04
C THR A 170 -25.16 6.99 3.04
N ASN A 171 -25.26 8.17 2.40
CA ASN A 171 -26.52 8.90 2.23
C ASN A 171 -27.38 8.41 1.05
N GLY A 172 -27.05 7.26 0.44
CA GLY A 172 -27.83 6.66 -0.64
C GLY A 172 -27.62 7.28 -2.03
N ALA A 173 -26.57 8.08 -2.23
CA ALA A 173 -26.29 8.66 -3.54
C ALA A 173 -25.91 7.58 -4.58
N SER A 174 -26.36 7.77 -5.81
CA SER A 174 -25.94 6.92 -6.93
C SER A 174 -24.51 7.25 -7.39
N ILE A 175 -23.85 6.32 -8.10
CA ILE A 175 -22.53 6.54 -8.71
C ILE A 175 -22.50 7.81 -9.55
N ARG A 176 -23.54 8.03 -10.36
CA ARG A 176 -23.67 9.20 -11.22
C ARG A 176 -23.73 10.49 -10.40
N ALA A 177 -24.46 10.48 -9.28
CA ALA A 177 -24.52 11.62 -8.38
C ALA A 177 -23.15 11.89 -7.72
N VAL A 178 -22.46 10.84 -7.25
CA VAL A 178 -21.11 10.95 -6.68
C VAL A 178 -20.12 11.53 -7.70
N GLN A 179 -20.15 11.04 -8.94
CA GLN A 179 -19.28 11.54 -10.02
C GLN A 179 -19.61 12.98 -10.39
N SER A 180 -20.90 13.32 -10.54
CA SER A 180 -21.35 14.69 -10.83
C SER A 180 -20.91 15.66 -9.74
N ARG A 181 -21.03 15.25 -8.47
CA ARG A 181 -20.58 16.07 -7.33
C ARG A 181 -19.07 16.22 -7.31
N ASN A 182 -18.32 15.19 -7.69
CA ASN A 182 -16.87 15.27 -7.80
C ASN A 182 -16.43 16.30 -8.83
N LEU A 183 -17.03 16.28 -10.03
CA LEU A 183 -16.74 17.27 -11.06
C LEU A 183 -17.11 18.70 -10.61
N ASP A 184 -18.26 18.88 -9.96
CA ASP A 184 -18.66 20.17 -9.38
C ASP A 184 -17.65 20.66 -8.33
N MET A 185 -17.22 19.80 -7.39
CA MET A 185 -16.24 20.17 -6.38
C MET A 185 -14.86 20.47 -6.95
N ILE A 186 -14.42 19.76 -7.99
CA ILE A 186 -13.17 20.06 -8.70
C ILE A 186 -13.24 21.44 -9.32
N SER A 187 -14.35 21.75 -10.02
CA SER A 187 -14.53 23.04 -10.70
C SER A 187 -14.51 24.24 -9.75
N ARG A 188 -14.90 24.02 -8.49
CA ARG A 188 -14.92 25.04 -7.43
C ARG A 188 -13.69 25.01 -6.52
N SER A 189 -12.74 24.12 -6.80
CA SER A 189 -11.59 23.85 -5.92
C SER A 189 -11.99 23.60 -4.46
N ALA A 190 -13.07 22.84 -4.26
CA ALA A 190 -13.71 22.67 -2.97
C ALA A 190 -13.17 21.48 -2.14
N TYR A 191 -12.21 20.72 -2.68
CA TYR A 191 -11.54 19.68 -1.91
C TYR A 191 -10.45 20.28 -1.00
N LYS A 192 -10.25 19.71 0.20
CA LYS A 192 -9.12 20.01 1.08
C LYS A 192 -7.82 19.96 0.30
N ASP A 193 -6.99 20.96 0.54
CA ASP A 193 -5.65 21.12 -0.05
C ASP A 193 -5.64 21.25 -1.58
N GLN A 194 -6.82 21.35 -2.21
CA GLN A 194 -6.95 21.60 -3.64
C GLN A 194 -6.60 23.06 -3.92
N SER A 195 -5.31 23.33 -4.04
CA SER A 195 -4.81 24.62 -4.46
C SER A 195 -4.82 24.74 -5.98
N ASN A 196 -5.15 25.92 -6.49
CA ASN A 196 -5.00 26.26 -7.92
C ASN A 196 -3.62 26.86 -8.23
N GLY A 197 -2.66 26.74 -7.30
CA GLY A 197 -1.32 27.31 -7.38
C GLY A 197 -0.24 26.23 -7.55
N PRO A 198 1.05 26.60 -7.44
CA PRO A 198 2.19 25.69 -7.63
C PRO A 198 2.14 24.45 -6.73
N ALA A 199 1.51 24.56 -5.55
CA ALA A 199 1.32 23.44 -4.62
C ALA A 199 0.46 22.30 -5.17
N SER A 200 -0.41 22.56 -6.16
CA SER A 200 -1.19 21.55 -6.89
C SER A 200 -0.29 20.57 -7.67
N LEU A 201 0.83 21.08 -8.19
CA LEU A 201 1.81 20.29 -8.97
C LEU A 201 2.67 19.38 -8.08
N VAL A 202 2.69 19.64 -6.77
CA VAL A 202 3.46 18.87 -5.78
C VAL A 202 2.59 17.78 -5.12
N ALA A 203 1.27 17.83 -5.32
CA ALA A 203 0.37 16.82 -4.78
C ALA A 203 0.49 15.52 -5.57
N ASN A 204 1.05 14.47 -4.95
CA ASN A 204 1.05 13.10 -5.47
C ASN A 204 -0.34 12.44 -5.38
N ALA A 205 -1.41 13.22 -5.60
CA ALA A 205 -2.79 12.78 -5.50
C ALA A 205 -3.63 13.47 -6.57
N ARG A 206 -4.63 12.74 -7.08
CA ARG A 206 -5.61 13.28 -8.01
C ARG A 206 -6.94 13.54 -7.32
N TYR A 207 -7.66 14.54 -7.81
CA TYR A 207 -8.98 14.89 -7.31
C TYR A 207 -10.13 14.29 -8.13
N GLU A 208 -9.88 13.98 -9.41
CA GLU A 208 -10.88 13.38 -10.31
C GLU A 208 -11.14 11.91 -10.00
N LEU A 209 -12.41 11.53 -9.93
CA LEU A 209 -12.87 10.13 -9.86
C LEU A 209 -12.92 9.52 -11.25
N LEU A 210 -12.17 8.44 -11.44
CA LEU A 210 -12.19 7.64 -12.66
C LEU A 210 -13.06 6.38 -12.46
N PRO A 211 -13.57 5.76 -13.54
CA PRO A 211 -14.42 4.58 -13.44
C PRO A 211 -13.83 3.43 -12.60
N GLY A 212 -12.51 3.24 -12.67
CA GLY A 212 -11.80 2.21 -11.88
C GLY A 212 -11.84 2.43 -10.36
N ASP A 213 -12.08 3.66 -9.89
CA ASP A 213 -12.07 3.98 -8.47
C ASP A 213 -13.28 3.48 -7.72
N PHE A 214 -14.43 3.43 -8.39
CA PHE A 214 -15.67 3.01 -7.75
C PHE A 214 -15.56 1.60 -7.18
N SER A 215 -14.80 0.71 -7.82
CA SER A 215 -14.50 -0.63 -7.27
C SER A 215 -13.80 -0.57 -5.92
N ARG A 216 -12.91 0.40 -5.68
CA ARG A 216 -12.25 0.60 -4.38
C ARG A 216 -13.19 1.30 -3.39
N ILE A 217 -13.90 2.33 -3.84
CA ILE A 217 -14.81 3.12 -2.99
C ILE A 217 -15.95 2.24 -2.46
N TYR A 218 -16.55 1.39 -3.30
CA TYR A 218 -17.57 0.43 -2.87
C TYR A 218 -17.04 -0.55 -1.84
N ARG A 219 -15.84 -1.10 -2.05
CA ARG A 219 -15.22 -2.01 -1.06
C ARG A 219 -15.02 -1.32 0.28
N LEU A 220 -14.60 -0.06 0.27
CA LEU A 220 -14.46 0.74 1.49
C LEU A 220 -15.83 1.00 2.15
N HIS A 221 -16.84 1.35 1.37
CA HIS A 221 -18.21 1.57 1.85
C HIS A 221 -18.81 0.30 2.46
N HIS A 222 -18.73 -0.84 1.79
CA HIS A 222 -19.21 -2.12 2.32
C HIS A 222 -18.48 -2.51 3.60
N LYS A 223 -17.15 -2.36 3.63
CA LYS A 223 -16.35 -2.63 4.83
C LYS A 223 -16.76 -1.74 6.01
N ALA A 224 -17.06 -0.46 5.76
CA ALA A 224 -17.55 0.46 6.79
C ALA A 224 -18.90 0.03 7.37
N ASN A 225 -19.72 -0.69 6.59
CA ASN A 225 -21.00 -1.27 7.00
C ASN A 225 -20.87 -2.72 7.50
N GLY A 226 -19.66 -3.20 7.81
CA GLY A 226 -19.43 -4.56 8.31
C GLY A 226 -19.50 -5.68 7.26
N ILE A 227 -19.63 -5.34 5.97
CA ILE A 227 -19.70 -6.32 4.87
C ILE A 227 -18.29 -6.52 4.30
N ASP A 228 -17.80 -7.76 4.38
CA ASP A 228 -16.55 -8.16 3.73
C ASP A 228 -16.85 -8.84 2.39
N VAL A 229 -16.78 -8.05 1.31
CA VAL A 229 -16.97 -8.53 -0.06
C VAL A 229 -15.94 -9.57 -0.53
N SER A 230 -14.88 -9.82 0.24
CA SER A 230 -13.92 -10.89 -0.06
C SER A 230 -14.32 -12.24 0.54
N ARG A 231 -15.37 -12.26 1.38
CA ARG A 231 -15.95 -13.48 1.96
C ARG A 231 -17.22 -13.88 1.19
N PRO A 232 -17.54 -15.18 1.15
CA PRO A 232 -18.83 -15.66 0.64
C PRO A 232 -20.01 -14.92 1.26
N ALA A 233 -21.05 -14.67 0.45
CA ALA A 233 -22.20 -13.88 0.83
C ALA A 233 -22.95 -14.47 2.03
N GLU A 234 -23.00 -15.81 2.15
CA GLU A 234 -23.65 -16.50 3.27
C GLU A 234 -23.08 -16.10 4.63
N HIS A 235 -21.76 -15.88 4.73
CA HIS A 235 -21.13 -15.45 5.97
C HIS A 235 -21.44 -13.99 6.31
N ASN A 236 -21.53 -13.13 5.30
CA ASN A 236 -21.91 -11.73 5.51
C ASN A 236 -23.38 -11.62 5.97
N VAL A 237 -24.28 -12.43 5.40
CA VAL A 237 -25.69 -12.48 5.82
C VAL A 237 -25.83 -13.07 7.22
N HIS A 238 -25.12 -14.17 7.52
CA HIS A 238 -25.16 -14.78 8.84
C HIS A 238 -24.70 -13.80 9.93
N ASN A 239 -23.54 -13.14 9.75
CA ASN A 239 -23.04 -12.14 10.70
C ASN A 239 -23.96 -10.91 10.85
N TRP A 240 -24.85 -10.67 9.87
CA TRP A 240 -25.81 -9.57 9.95
C TRP A 240 -27.09 -9.97 10.70
N LEU A 241 -27.53 -11.23 10.54
CA LEU A 241 -28.70 -11.77 11.22
C LEU A 241 -28.40 -12.24 12.65
N ASP A 242 -27.16 -12.62 12.94
CA ASP A 242 -26.67 -13.12 14.23
C ASP A 242 -25.29 -12.51 14.57
N PRO A 243 -25.26 -11.27 15.12
CA PRO A 243 -24.04 -10.47 15.29
C PRO A 243 -23.13 -10.86 16.46
#